data_AF-A0ABD7BJB1-F1
#
_entry.id   AF-A0ABD7BJB1-F1
#
_cell.length_a   1.000
_cell.length_b   1.000
_cell.length_c   1.000
_cell.angle_alpha   90.00
_cell.angle_beta   90.00
_cell.angle_gamma   90.00
#
_symmetry.space_group_name_H-M   'P 1'
#
loop_
_entity.id
_entity.type
_entity.pdbx_description
1 polymer ?
#
loop_
_entity_poly.entity_id
_entity_poly.type
_entity_poly.pdbx_seq_one_letter_code
_entity_poly.pdbx_strand_id
1 'polypeptide(L)'
;MDTNKMREQFEAAFIAEQVAKFGEGFRDSAIHLLKRDGAFLTNPSFYEVRRREQGMYDNYWVEMVWWAWQASREAVVVELPKDIVTMAGPVLYADDIRAAIEAQGLKVEVKP
;
A
#
# COMPACT_ATOMS: atom_id res chain seq x y z
N MET A 1 0.65 1.98 10.76
CA MET A 1 1.32 2.89 9.79
C MET A 1 0.51 4.18 9.77
N ASP A 2 1.15 5.36 9.76
CA ASP A 2 0.40 6.62 9.61
C ASP A 2 -0.40 6.58 8.28
N THR A 3 -1.72 6.73 8.36
CA THR A 3 -2.63 6.64 7.20
C THR A 3 -2.26 7.65 6.11
N ASN A 4 -1.72 8.81 6.49
CA ASN A 4 -1.27 9.82 5.52
C ASN A 4 -0.02 9.34 4.78
N LYS A 5 0.94 8.74 5.51
CA LYS A 5 2.16 8.16 4.93
C LYS A 5 1.87 6.98 4.00
N MET A 6 0.91 6.11 4.35
CA MET A 6 0.52 4.99 3.48
C MET A 6 -0.11 5.48 2.17
N ARG A 7 -0.89 6.57 2.23
CA ARG A 7 -1.52 7.16 1.07
C ARG A 7 -0.52 7.84 0.14
N GLU A 8 0.40 8.63 0.68
CA GLU A 8 1.47 9.26 -0.10
C GLU A 8 2.30 8.22 -0.89
N GLN A 9 2.61 7.08 -0.26
CA GLN A 9 3.33 5.99 -0.92
C GLN A 9 2.52 5.35 -2.05
N PHE A 10 1.21 5.19 -1.87
CA PHE A 10 0.33 4.70 -2.92
C PHE A 10 0.29 5.66 -4.11
N GLU A 11 0.05 6.95 -3.86
CA GLU A 11 -0.07 7.96 -4.91
C GLU A 11 1.24 8.09 -5.72
N ALA A 12 2.39 8.07 -5.04
CA ALA A 12 3.69 8.05 -5.69
C ALA A 12 3.90 6.81 -6.57
N ALA A 13 3.57 5.62 -6.05
CA ALA A 13 3.68 4.37 -6.80
C ALA A 13 2.75 4.33 -8.01
N PHE A 14 1.52 4.80 -7.85
CA PHE A 14 0.52 4.90 -8.92
C PHE A 14 1.01 5.82 -10.04
N ILE A 15 1.49 7.03 -9.71
CA ILE A 15 2.03 7.96 -10.71
C ILE A 15 3.23 7.36 -11.43
N ALA A 16 4.15 6.73 -10.70
CA ALA A 16 5.33 6.11 -11.29
C ALA A 16 4.95 5.00 -12.30
N GLU A 17 3.98 4.15 -11.96
CA GLU A 17 3.49 3.09 -12.84
C GLU A 17 2.80 3.65 -14.11
N GLN A 18 1.98 4.70 -13.95
CA GLN A 18 1.35 5.37 -15.09
C GLN A 18 2.38 6.02 -16.01
N VAL A 19 3.38 6.70 -15.46
CA VAL A 19 4.49 7.30 -16.21
C VAL A 19 5.33 6.23 -16.91
N ALA A 20 5.61 5.10 -16.25
CA ALA A 20 6.36 4.00 -16.85
C ALA A 20 5.64 3.41 -18.07
N LYS A 21 4.31 3.32 -18.02
CA LYS A 21 3.48 2.74 -19.11
C LYS A 21 3.19 3.71 -20.25
N PHE A 22 2.90 4.97 -19.93
CA PHE A 22 2.37 5.94 -20.89
C PHE A 22 3.34 7.10 -21.19
N GLY A 23 4.49 7.15 -20.51
CA GLY A 23 5.49 8.21 -20.62
C GLY A 23 5.23 9.39 -19.68
N GLU A 24 6.24 10.25 -19.55
CA GLU A 24 6.24 11.39 -18.62
C GLU A 24 5.10 12.40 -18.91
N GLY A 25 4.69 12.54 -20.17
CA GLY A 25 3.56 13.40 -20.56
C GLY A 25 2.21 12.98 -19.95
N PHE A 26 2.10 11.76 -19.40
CA PHE A 26 0.89 11.28 -18.73
C PHE A 26 0.84 11.65 -17.23
N ARG A 27 1.92 12.20 -16.64
CA ARG A 27 1.99 12.49 -15.20
C ARG A 27 0.81 13.33 -14.71
N ASP A 28 0.48 14.40 -15.41
CA ASP A 28 -0.63 15.29 -15.02
C ASP A 28 -1.98 14.58 -15.08
N SER A 29 -2.16 13.67 -16.04
CA SER A 29 -3.34 12.81 -16.12
C SER A 29 -3.39 11.83 -14.95
N ALA A 30 -2.26 11.24 -14.56
CA ALA A 30 -2.18 10.38 -13.38
C ALA A 30 -2.53 11.14 -12.08
N ILE A 31 -2.03 12.37 -11.93
CA ILE A 31 -2.38 13.25 -10.80
C ILE A 31 -3.87 13.59 -10.82
N HIS A 32 -4.43 13.88 -12.00
CA HIS A 32 -5.86 14.16 -12.14
C HIS A 32 -6.74 12.99 -11.70
N LEU A 33 -6.33 11.75 -11.98
CA LEU A 33 -7.05 10.53 -11.57
C LEU A 33 -7.07 10.34 -10.05
N LEU A 34 -6.10 10.91 -9.32
CA LEU A 34 -5.99 10.86 -7.86
C LEU A 34 -6.81 11.96 -7.13
N LYS A 35 -7.66 12.69 -7.84
CA LYS A 35 -8.54 13.70 -7.22
C LYS A 35 -9.56 13.08 -6.26
N ARG A 36 -9.94 13.88 -5.26
CA ARG A 36 -10.89 13.53 -4.19
C ARG A 36 -11.95 14.62 -3.98
N ASP A 37 -11.95 15.64 -4.82
CA ASP A 37 -12.67 16.89 -4.67
C ASP A 37 -13.20 17.43 -6.00
N GLY A 38 -13.17 16.63 -7.06
CA GLY A 38 -13.67 17.02 -8.38
C GLY A 38 -15.16 17.33 -8.38
N ALA A 39 -15.62 18.15 -9.31
CA ALA A 39 -17.05 18.33 -9.50
C ALA A 39 -17.69 17.01 -9.95
N PHE A 40 -18.84 16.65 -9.37
CA PHE A 40 -19.62 15.55 -9.91
C PHE A 40 -20.20 15.97 -11.26
N LEU A 41 -20.00 15.15 -12.29
CA LEU A 41 -20.51 15.41 -13.64
C LEU A 41 -22.04 15.28 -13.71
N THR A 42 -22.62 14.52 -12.79
CA THR A 42 -24.06 14.30 -12.62
C THR A 42 -24.41 14.44 -11.14
N ASN A 43 -25.70 14.46 -10.81
CA ASN A 43 -26.11 14.46 -9.41
C ASN A 43 -25.56 13.21 -8.70
N PRO A 44 -24.74 13.35 -7.65
CA PRO A 44 -24.11 12.21 -7.02
C PRO A 44 -25.15 11.40 -6.25
N SER A 45 -24.99 10.08 -6.29
CA SER A 45 -25.67 9.17 -5.39
C SER A 45 -25.20 9.40 -3.95
N PHE A 46 -26.02 8.96 -2.99
CA PHE A 46 -25.65 8.95 -1.58
C PHE A 46 -24.33 8.20 -1.31
N TYR A 47 -24.07 7.14 -2.08
CA TYR A 47 -22.83 6.37 -2.01
C TYR A 47 -21.59 7.16 -2.46
N GLU A 48 -21.74 8.04 -3.45
CA GLU A 48 -20.66 8.91 -3.96
C GLU A 48 -20.27 10.00 -2.97
N VAL A 49 -21.25 10.59 -2.29
CA VAL A 49 -20.99 11.61 -1.28
C VAL A 49 -20.29 10.99 -0.08
N ARG A 50 -20.82 9.89 0.45
CA ARG A 50 -20.27 9.22 1.65
C ARG A 50 -18.83 8.75 1.47
N ARG A 51 -18.47 8.18 0.31
CA ARG A 51 -17.09 7.71 0.08
C ARG A 51 -16.11 8.89 0.05
N ARG A 52 -16.52 10.03 -0.50
CA ARG A 52 -15.69 11.23 -0.55
C ARG A 52 -15.46 11.80 0.85
N GLU A 53 -16.49 11.77 1.71
CA GLU A 53 -16.34 12.11 3.14
C GLU A 53 -15.33 11.22 3.87
N GLN A 54 -15.15 9.97 3.41
CA GLN A 54 -14.12 9.04 3.90
C GLN A 54 -12.74 9.27 3.26
N GLY A 55 -12.59 10.30 2.42
CA GLY A 55 -11.35 10.64 1.73
C GLY A 55 -10.98 9.69 0.58
N MET A 56 -11.96 9.00 0.00
CA MET A 56 -11.75 8.14 -1.18
C MET A 56 -11.59 8.94 -2.47
N TYR A 57 -10.95 8.32 -3.46
CA TYR A 57 -10.73 8.89 -4.79
C TYR A 57 -12.04 9.00 -5.56
N ASP A 58 -12.14 10.03 -6.41
CA ASP A 58 -13.32 10.24 -7.26
C ASP A 58 -13.43 9.18 -8.35
N ASN A 59 -12.27 8.71 -8.81
CA ASN A 59 -12.18 7.64 -9.78
C ASN A 59 -12.34 6.28 -9.07
N TYR A 60 -13.45 5.58 -9.36
CA TYR A 60 -13.76 4.28 -8.76
C TYR A 60 -12.68 3.21 -8.98
N TRP A 61 -12.01 3.20 -10.14
CA TRP A 61 -10.93 2.25 -10.38
C TRP A 61 -9.74 2.52 -9.46
N VAL A 62 -9.35 3.79 -9.31
CA VAL A 62 -8.28 4.20 -8.38
C VAL A 62 -8.64 3.84 -6.94
N GLU A 63 -9.91 4.03 -6.54
CA GLU A 63 -10.41 3.59 -5.24
C GLU A 63 -10.23 2.09 -5.00
N MET A 64 -10.57 1.25 -5.99
CA MET A 64 -10.37 -0.20 -5.87
C MET A 64 -8.90 -0.60 -5.75
N VAL A 65 -8.00 0.06 -6.49
CA VAL A 65 -6.56 -0.16 -6.35
C VAL A 65 -6.06 0.32 -4.98
N TRP A 66 -6.59 1.44 -4.48
CA TRP A 66 -6.29 1.94 -3.13
C TRP A 66 -6.73 0.95 -2.04
N TRP A 67 -7.95 0.41 -2.13
CA TRP A 67 -8.41 -0.64 -1.22
C TRP A 67 -7.49 -1.86 -1.24
N ALA A 68 -7.14 -2.36 -2.44
CA ALA A 68 -6.24 -3.51 -2.58
C ALA A 68 -4.84 -3.20 -2.01
N TRP A 69 -4.34 -1.98 -2.20
CA TRP A 69 -3.08 -1.51 -1.63
C TRP A 69 -3.10 -1.50 -0.11
N GLN A 70 -4.18 -0.99 0.51
CA GLN A 70 -4.35 -1.01 1.95
C GLN A 70 -4.39 -2.45 2.47
N ALA A 71 -5.23 -3.31 1.86
CA ALA A 71 -5.35 -4.71 2.25
C ALA A 71 -4.00 -5.45 2.16
N SER A 72 -3.21 -5.19 1.11
CA SER A 72 -1.86 -5.78 0.96
C SER A 72 -0.86 -5.37 2.05
N ARG A 73 -1.14 -4.28 2.79
CA ARG A 73 -0.26 -3.70 3.81
C ARG A 73 -0.82 -3.73 5.23
N GLU A 74 -2.08 -4.10 5.39
CA GLU A 74 -2.69 -4.36 6.69
C GLU A 74 -2.32 -5.75 7.22
N ALA A 75 -1.96 -6.68 6.33
CA ALA A 75 -1.52 -8.04 6.65
C ALA A 75 -0.05 -8.14 7.10
N VAL A 76 0.40 -7.29 8.03
CA VAL A 76 1.80 -7.28 8.53
C VAL A 76 1.88 -7.86 9.94
N VAL A 77 1.35 -9.06 10.13
CA VAL A 77 1.76 -9.93 11.24
C VAL A 77 2.72 -10.94 10.62
N VAL A 78 4.01 -10.76 10.88
CA VAL A 78 5.01 -11.78 10.54
C VAL A 78 5.04 -12.79 11.67
N GLU A 79 4.58 -14.00 11.40
CA GLU A 79 4.81 -15.11 12.32
C GLU A 79 6.31 -15.47 12.29
N LEU A 80 6.99 -15.26 13.40
CA LEU A 80 8.38 -15.65 13.57
C LEU A 80 8.46 -17.09 14.11
N PRO A 81 9.54 -17.82 13.79
CA PRO A 81 9.76 -19.13 14.37
C PRO A 81 9.89 -19.01 15.90
N LYS A 82 9.57 -20.09 16.61
CA LYS A 82 9.81 -20.16 18.05
C LYS A 82 11.30 -20.06 18.34
N ASP A 83 11.61 -19.47 19.48
CA ASP A 83 12.96 -19.41 20.00
C ASP A 83 13.54 -20.81 20.25
N ILE A 84 14.82 -20.97 19.93
CA ILE A 84 15.58 -22.17 20.23
C ILE A 84 16.23 -21.96 21.60
N VAL A 85 15.88 -22.79 22.58
CA VAL A 85 16.47 -22.72 23.92
C VAL A 85 17.84 -23.37 23.89
N THR A 86 18.88 -22.57 24.04
CA THR A 86 20.27 -23.02 24.16
C THR A 86 20.76 -22.90 25.61
N MET A 87 21.94 -23.44 25.91
CA MET A 87 22.59 -23.24 27.22
C MET A 87 22.91 -21.78 27.53
N ALA A 88 22.94 -20.90 26.52
CA ALA A 88 23.15 -19.46 26.65
C ALA A 88 21.83 -18.66 26.74
N GLY A 89 20.67 -19.34 26.68
CA GLY A 89 19.35 -18.73 26.63
C GLY A 89 18.63 -18.92 25.27
N PRO A 90 17.44 -18.31 25.11
CA PRO A 90 16.68 -18.37 23.88
C PRO A 90 17.35 -17.59 22.75
N VAL A 91 17.45 -18.20 21.57
CA VAL A 91 18.09 -17.63 20.38
C VAL A 91 17.18 -17.80 19.16
N LEU A 92 17.19 -16.81 18.28
CA LEU A 92 16.66 -16.90 16.91
C LEU A 92 17.78 -16.59 15.92
N TYR A 93 18.02 -17.47 14.96
CA TYR A 93 19.01 -17.21 13.92
C TYR A 93 18.45 -16.23 12.88
N ALA A 94 19.28 -15.28 12.46
CA ALA A 94 18.86 -14.26 11.50
C ALA A 94 18.38 -14.86 10.16
N ASP A 95 18.96 -15.99 9.75
CA ASP A 95 18.55 -16.69 8.53
C ASP A 95 17.18 -17.37 8.68
N ASP A 96 16.86 -17.92 9.87
CA ASP A 96 15.53 -18.50 10.14
C ASP A 96 14.45 -17.41 10.17
N ILE A 97 14.78 -16.26 10.76
CA ILE A 97 13.91 -15.08 10.74
C ILE A 97 13.70 -14.61 9.30
N ARG A 98 14.77 -14.52 8.50
CA ARG A 98 14.69 -14.10 7.09
C ARG A 98 13.80 -15.05 6.29
N ALA A 99 14.04 -16.36 6.40
CA ALA A 99 13.26 -17.37 5.69
C ALA A 99 11.78 -17.33 6.08
N ALA A 100 11.46 -17.14 7.37
CA ALA A 100 10.08 -17.02 7.84
C ALA A 100 9.38 -15.76 7.32
N ILE A 101 10.10 -14.63 7.25
CA ILE A 101 9.57 -13.38 6.66
C ILE A 101 9.34 -13.56 5.16
N GLU A 102 10.29 -14.15 4.44
CA GLU A 102 10.21 -14.37 2.99
C GLU A 102 9.12 -15.39 2.60
N ALA A 103 8.90 -16.44 3.41
CA ALA A 103 7.80 -17.39 3.23
C ALA A 103 6.41 -16.73 3.31
N GLN A 104 6.31 -15.58 3.98
CA GLN A 104 5.09 -14.77 4.07
C GLN A 104 5.00 -13.71 2.96
N GLY A 105 5.89 -13.78 1.95
CA GLY A 105 5.86 -12.94 0.75
C GLY A 105 6.51 -11.57 0.91
N LEU A 106 7.18 -11.31 2.02
CA LEU A 106 7.87 -10.05 2.30
C LEU A 106 9.33 -10.11 1.83
N LYS A 107 9.82 -9.01 1.25
CA LYS A 107 11.22 -8.88 0.86
C LYS A 107 12.06 -8.43 2.06
N VAL A 108 13.19 -9.10 2.31
CA VAL A 108 14.13 -8.75 3.38
C VAL A 108 15.44 -8.21 2.78
N GLU A 109 15.89 -7.05 3.25
CA GLU A 109 17.20 -6.49 2.90
C GLU A 109 18.09 -6.39 4.13
N VAL A 110 19.32 -6.92 4.05
CA VAL A 110 20.34 -6.75 5.09
C VAL A 110 21.25 -5.61 4.67
N LYS A 111 21.30 -4.54 5.48
CA LYS A 111 22.26 -3.47 5.28
C LYS A 111 23.61 -3.86 5.91
N PRO A 112 24.73 -3.61 5.21
CA PRO A 112 26.07 -3.86 5.73
C PRO A 112 26.42 -2.97 6.93
#